data_AF-A0A0B5IJJ5-F1
#
_entry.id   AF-A0A0B5IJJ5-F1
#
_cell.length_a   1.000
_cell.length_b   1.000
_cell.length_c   1.000
_cell.angle_alpha   90.00
_cell.angle_beta   90.00
_cell.angle_gamma   90.00
#
_symmetry.space_group_name_H-M   'P 1'
#
loop_
_entity.id
_entity.type
_entity.pdbx_description
1 polymer ?
#
loop_
_entity_poly.entity_id
_entity_poly.type
_entity_poly.pdbx_seq_one_letter_code
_entity_poly.pdbx_strand_id
1 'polypeptide(L)'
;MAELMLFRRDADGRDVELSGSTVALEVELQRRVEAGLEQMLGIRFVASEYATGPWHRGRIDTLGLDENGSPVVIEFKKGSDSGVLSQAVSYLSWLRSAQHEFEALVRKVLGAEAAESIDWRRPRMVCIAAGFSHHDRVAVQWLPERIDLVRYRVFEGGLLSLLLVDSSPGSPSAASSRRSRERDAVADSAPAAPATPSPAGASLVPESLRDLYAELDEALTAWGEVEVAALRHYIVYRRLVNVASVIFRPKHEAILVYLRLDPDSVVLEEGFTRDMRGVGHLGTGDLEVRLASAADLEKAAPLIRRAFEAA
;
A
#
# COMPACT_ATOMS: atom_id res chain seq x y z
N MET A 1 12.77 19.61 -6.12
CA MET A 1 12.24 18.32 -6.60
C MET A 1 11.91 18.50 -8.06
N ALA A 2 12.32 17.57 -8.93
CA ALA A 2 12.05 17.69 -10.36
C ALA A 2 10.53 17.64 -10.62
N GLU A 3 10.05 18.53 -11.48
CA GLU A 3 8.69 18.46 -12.00
C GLU A 3 8.63 17.39 -13.09
N LEU A 4 7.55 16.60 -13.11
CA LEU A 4 7.35 15.63 -14.18
C LEU A 4 7.10 16.40 -15.47
N MET A 5 8.08 16.37 -16.38
CA MET A 5 7.93 16.90 -17.73
C MET A 5 7.37 15.80 -18.63
N LEU A 6 6.27 16.10 -19.32
CA LEU A 6 5.62 15.16 -20.23
C LEU A 6 5.63 15.74 -21.63
N PHE A 7 6.00 14.95 -22.63
CA PHE A 7 6.04 15.37 -24.02
C PHE A 7 5.19 14.45 -24.89
N ARG A 8 4.56 15.02 -25.91
CA ARG A 8 3.83 14.29 -26.96
C ARG A 8 4.48 14.58 -28.30
N ARG A 9 4.69 13.55 -29.11
CA ARG A 9 5.10 13.75 -30.51
C ARG A 9 3.95 14.31 -31.33
N ASP A 10 4.19 15.42 -32.01
CA ASP A 10 3.27 15.99 -32.98
C ASP A 10 3.33 15.25 -34.33
N ALA A 11 2.48 15.65 -35.28
CA ALA A 11 2.43 15.07 -36.62
C ALA A 11 3.75 15.25 -37.41
N ASP A 12 4.55 16.25 -37.06
CA ASP A 12 5.84 16.55 -37.68
C ASP A 12 7.00 15.79 -36.99
N GLY A 13 6.69 14.96 -35.98
CA GLY A 13 7.66 14.16 -35.22
C GLY A 13 8.45 14.92 -34.17
N ARG A 14 8.04 16.15 -33.82
CA ARG A 14 8.68 16.97 -32.79
C ARG A 14 8.08 16.68 -31.42
N ASP A 15 8.91 16.73 -30.39
CA ASP A 15 8.45 16.61 -29.00
C ASP A 15 7.90 17.95 -28.52
N VAL A 16 6.61 17.96 -28.19
CA VAL A 16 5.89 19.13 -27.65
C VAL A 16 5.57 18.86 -26.19
N GLU A 17 6.00 19.75 -25.30
CA GLU A 17 5.73 19.63 -23.87
C GLU A 17 4.21 19.78 -23.60
N LEU A 18 3.66 18.84 -22.86
CA LEU A 18 2.33 18.92 -22.28
C LEU A 18 2.45 19.63 -20.93
N SER A 19 1.95 20.86 -20.85
CA SER A 19 1.96 21.60 -19.59
C SER A 19 1.01 20.95 -18.57
N GLY A 20 1.55 20.62 -17.39
CA GLY A 20 0.77 20.12 -16.27
C GLY A 20 -0.11 21.21 -15.65
N SER A 21 -1.34 20.84 -15.29
CA SER A 21 -2.34 21.72 -14.67
C SER A 21 -3.07 21.02 -13.53
N THR A 22 -4.04 21.73 -12.92
CA THR A 22 -4.90 21.22 -11.85
C THR A 22 -6.35 21.17 -12.33
N VAL A 23 -7.20 20.40 -11.65
CA VAL A 23 -8.64 20.35 -11.97
C VAL A 23 -9.33 21.68 -11.66
N ALA A 24 -10.47 21.95 -12.31
CA ALA A 24 -11.24 23.15 -12.02
C ALA A 24 -11.90 23.05 -10.64
N LEU A 25 -12.44 21.87 -10.34
CA LEU A 25 -13.10 21.54 -9.08
C LEU A 25 -12.51 20.25 -8.49
N GLU A 26 -12.35 20.22 -7.16
CA GLU A 26 -11.82 19.06 -6.43
C GLU A 26 -12.60 17.76 -6.70
N VAL A 27 -13.93 17.87 -6.80
CA VAL A 27 -14.82 16.75 -7.11
C VAL A 27 -14.55 16.09 -8.48
N GLU A 28 -13.96 16.82 -9.44
CA GLU A 28 -13.56 16.24 -10.73
C GLU A 28 -12.40 15.27 -10.56
N LEU A 29 -11.41 15.63 -9.73
CA LEU A 29 -10.30 14.75 -9.39
C LEU A 29 -10.78 13.54 -8.62
N GLN A 30 -11.60 13.76 -7.59
CA GLN A 30 -12.18 12.68 -6.77
C GLN A 30 -12.91 11.67 -7.65
N ARG A 31 -13.91 12.09 -8.44
CA ARG A 31 -14.67 11.17 -9.31
C ARG A 31 -13.78 10.42 -10.30
N ARG A 32 -12.77 11.09 -10.84
CA ARG A 32 -11.84 10.49 -11.78
C ARG A 32 -10.99 9.40 -11.14
N VAL A 33 -10.50 9.63 -9.92
CA VAL A 33 -9.73 8.64 -9.16
C VAL A 33 -10.65 7.52 -8.66
N GLU A 34 -11.83 7.82 -8.15
CA GLU A 34 -12.83 6.83 -7.70
C GLU A 34 -13.22 5.86 -8.83
N ALA A 35 -13.39 6.35 -10.06
CA ALA A 35 -13.74 5.53 -11.22
C ALA A 35 -12.66 4.50 -11.62
N GLY A 36 -11.40 4.74 -11.25
CA GLY A 36 -10.27 3.85 -11.51
C GLY A 36 -9.52 3.46 -10.25
N LEU A 37 -10.18 3.51 -9.09
CA LEU A 37 -9.50 3.52 -7.79
C LEU A 37 -8.67 2.26 -7.54
N GLU A 38 -9.22 1.12 -7.94
CA GLU A 38 -8.57 -0.17 -7.80
C GLU A 38 -7.36 -0.29 -8.73
N GLN A 39 -7.47 0.20 -9.97
CA GLN A 39 -6.38 0.16 -10.95
C GLN A 39 -5.28 1.16 -10.62
N MET A 40 -5.63 2.35 -10.14
CA MET A 40 -4.69 3.44 -9.90
C MET A 40 -3.96 3.31 -8.56
N LEU A 41 -4.64 2.82 -7.51
CA LEU A 41 -4.13 2.85 -6.13
C LEU A 41 -4.24 1.51 -5.39
N GLY A 42 -4.78 0.46 -6.02
CA GLY A 42 -4.95 -0.85 -5.38
C GLY A 42 -6.02 -0.83 -4.28
N ILE A 43 -6.99 0.08 -4.38
CA ILE A 43 -8.01 0.28 -3.35
C ILE A 43 -9.38 -0.07 -3.93
N ARG A 44 -10.07 -1.01 -3.28
CA ARG A 44 -11.47 -1.31 -3.61
C ARG A 44 -12.36 -0.24 -3.00
N PHE A 45 -13.21 0.36 -3.83
CA PHE A 45 -14.12 1.44 -3.43
C PHE A 45 -15.19 0.96 -2.45
N VAL A 46 -15.45 1.74 -1.39
CA VAL A 46 -16.49 1.44 -0.38
C VAL A 46 -17.54 2.55 -0.35
N ALA A 47 -17.14 3.82 -0.23
CA ALA A 47 -18.09 4.94 -0.21
C ALA A 47 -17.43 6.24 -0.67
N SER A 48 -18.26 7.18 -1.14
CA SER A 48 -17.89 8.54 -1.51
C SER A 48 -18.66 9.53 -0.62
N GLU A 49 -18.06 10.68 -0.31
CA GLU A 49 -18.64 11.78 0.45
C GLU A 49 -19.28 11.34 1.79
N TYR A 50 -18.57 10.49 2.53
CA TYR A 50 -19.10 9.83 3.72
C TYR A 50 -19.14 10.76 4.94
N ALA A 51 -20.34 11.04 5.45
CA ALA A 51 -20.52 11.89 6.62
C ALA A 51 -20.08 11.17 7.92
N THR A 52 -19.20 11.79 8.72
CA THR A 52 -18.64 11.20 9.96
C THR A 52 -19.52 11.44 11.20
N GLY A 53 -20.77 11.84 10.98
CA GLY A 53 -21.77 12.08 12.02
C GLY A 53 -21.53 13.35 12.86
N PRO A 54 -22.42 13.61 13.83
CA PRO A 54 -22.46 14.89 14.56
C PRO A 54 -21.27 15.14 15.50
N TRP A 55 -20.54 14.08 15.86
CA TRP A 55 -19.42 14.12 16.80
C TRP A 55 -18.10 14.52 16.11
N HIS A 56 -17.82 13.94 14.94
CA HIS A 56 -16.62 14.26 14.16
C HIS A 56 -16.85 15.39 13.15
N ARG A 57 -18.12 15.68 12.79
CA ARG A 57 -18.57 16.83 11.97
C ARG A 57 -17.78 17.02 10.66
N GLY A 58 -17.32 15.92 10.08
CA GLY A 58 -16.55 15.90 8.85
C GLY A 58 -17.28 15.14 7.75
N ARG A 59 -16.68 15.18 6.56
CA ARG A 59 -17.09 14.41 5.40
C ARG A 59 -15.83 13.85 4.76
N ILE A 60 -15.71 12.54 4.78
CA ILE A 60 -14.59 11.82 4.17
C ILE A 60 -14.86 11.74 2.68
N ASP A 61 -13.94 12.19 1.84
CA ASP A 61 -14.14 12.19 0.39
C ASP A 61 -14.31 10.78 -0.15
N THR A 62 -13.41 9.85 0.21
CA THR A 62 -13.52 8.45 -0.20
C THR A 62 -13.09 7.48 0.90
N LEU A 63 -13.89 6.42 1.07
CA LEU A 63 -13.57 5.23 1.86
C LEU A 63 -13.27 4.06 0.92
N GLY A 64 -12.27 3.26 1.29
CA GLY A 64 -11.90 2.07 0.53
C GLY A 64 -11.20 1.00 1.37
N LEU A 65 -10.87 -0.13 0.73
CA LEU A 65 -10.16 -1.25 1.33
C LEU A 65 -8.97 -1.61 0.44
N ASP A 66 -7.74 -1.53 0.96
CA ASP A 66 -6.53 -1.82 0.16
C ASP A 66 -6.31 -3.32 -0.09
N GLU A 67 -5.31 -3.64 -0.91
CA GLU A 67 -4.94 -5.01 -1.29
C GLU A 67 -4.54 -5.88 -0.09
N ASN A 68 -4.16 -5.27 1.03
CA ASN A 68 -3.79 -5.97 2.27
C ASN A 68 -4.98 -6.11 3.24
N GLY A 69 -6.18 -5.69 2.84
CA GLY A 69 -7.36 -5.63 3.70
C GLY A 69 -7.35 -4.46 4.69
N SER A 70 -6.45 -3.48 4.52
CA SER A 70 -6.40 -2.33 5.43
C SER A 70 -7.49 -1.32 5.06
N PRO A 71 -8.26 -0.81 6.02
CA PRO A 71 -9.17 0.31 5.81
C PRO A 71 -8.44 1.53 5.27
N VAL A 72 -9.01 2.18 4.26
CA VAL A 72 -8.43 3.35 3.58
C VAL A 72 -9.36 4.54 3.63
N VAL A 73 -8.78 5.69 3.93
CA VAL A 73 -9.40 7.01 3.81
C VAL A 73 -8.61 7.81 2.79
N ILE A 74 -9.31 8.49 1.87
CA ILE A 74 -8.69 9.37 0.88
C ILE A 74 -9.26 10.77 1.07
N GLU A 75 -8.39 11.77 1.07
CA GLU A 75 -8.74 13.19 1.04
C GLU A 75 -8.12 13.82 -0.22
N PHE A 76 -8.92 14.60 -0.94
CA PHE A 76 -8.48 15.34 -2.11
C PHE A 76 -8.28 16.81 -1.77
N LYS A 77 -7.29 17.42 -2.43
CA LYS A 77 -7.10 18.87 -2.44
C LYS A 77 -6.84 19.33 -3.87
N LYS A 78 -7.62 20.31 -4.34
CA LYS A 78 -7.32 20.94 -5.64
C LYS A 78 -5.92 21.54 -5.67
N GLY A 79 -5.54 22.28 -4.64
CA GLY A 79 -4.29 23.03 -4.55
C GLY A 79 -3.26 22.42 -3.62
N SER A 80 -2.43 23.27 -3.03
CA SER A 80 -1.47 22.93 -1.97
C SER A 80 -1.96 23.46 -0.61
N ASP A 81 -3.28 23.42 -0.38
CA ASP A 81 -3.91 24.06 0.77
C ASP A 81 -3.37 23.50 2.09
N SER A 82 -3.21 24.38 3.07
CA SER A 82 -2.76 24.00 4.40
C SER A 82 -3.85 23.21 5.14
N GLY A 83 -3.45 22.20 5.92
CA GLY A 83 -4.35 21.44 6.78
C GLY A 83 -4.80 20.07 6.25
N VAL A 84 -4.28 19.61 5.11
CA VAL A 84 -4.55 18.24 4.64
C VAL A 84 -4.17 17.18 5.69
N LEU A 85 -3.09 17.41 6.44
CA LEU A 85 -2.66 16.52 7.52
C LEU A 85 -3.57 16.56 8.76
N SER A 86 -4.16 17.71 9.10
CA SER A 86 -5.07 17.78 10.25
C SER A 86 -6.39 17.07 9.96
N GLN A 87 -6.91 17.18 8.73
CA GLN A 87 -8.06 16.39 8.28
C GLN A 87 -7.74 14.90 8.24
N ALA A 88 -6.57 14.51 7.69
CA ALA A 88 -6.10 13.14 7.69
C ALA A 88 -6.13 12.50 9.10
N VAL A 89 -5.52 13.17 10.08
CA VAL A 89 -5.49 12.68 11.47
C VAL A 89 -6.91 12.61 12.06
N SER A 90 -7.77 13.59 11.77
CA SER A 90 -9.16 13.59 12.22
C SER A 90 -9.94 12.39 11.68
N TYR A 91 -9.81 12.08 10.39
CA TYR A 91 -10.52 10.95 9.78
C TYR A 91 -9.96 9.60 10.18
N LEU A 92 -8.65 9.49 10.41
CA LEU A 92 -8.07 8.28 11.00
C LEU A 92 -8.56 8.06 12.44
N SER A 93 -8.80 9.13 13.20
CA SER A 93 -9.44 9.06 14.52
C SER A 93 -10.89 8.56 14.41
N TRP A 94 -11.67 9.10 13.45
CA TRP A 94 -13.01 8.59 13.17
C TRP A 94 -12.99 7.10 12.84
N LEU A 95 -12.13 6.67 11.92
CA LEU A 95 -12.00 5.30 11.47
C LEU A 95 -11.68 4.32 12.61
N ARG A 96 -10.85 4.74 13.58
CA ARG A 96 -10.59 3.95 14.81
C ARG A 96 -11.82 3.82 15.71
N SER A 97 -12.67 4.85 15.79
CA SER A 97 -13.88 4.83 16.60
C SER A 97 -15.07 4.13 15.91
N ALA A 98 -15.07 4.08 14.58
CA ALA A 98 -16.20 3.64 13.75
C ALA A 98 -15.97 2.26 13.10
N GLN A 99 -15.21 1.37 13.74
CA GLN A 99 -14.84 0.07 13.13
C GLN A 99 -16.04 -0.77 12.68
N HIS A 100 -17.06 -0.91 13.53
CA HIS A 100 -18.27 -1.67 13.20
C HIS A 100 -19.06 -1.03 12.05
N GLU A 101 -19.07 0.30 11.98
CA GLU A 101 -19.74 1.05 10.90
C GLU A 101 -19.02 0.82 9.58
N PHE A 102 -17.69 0.92 9.57
CA PHE A 102 -16.87 0.63 8.39
C PHE A 102 -16.98 -0.84 7.96
N GLU A 103 -16.95 -1.80 8.89
CA GLU A 103 -17.16 -3.22 8.62
C GLU A 103 -18.54 -3.49 7.99
N ALA A 104 -19.57 -2.80 8.45
CA ALA A 104 -20.91 -2.89 7.86
C ALA A 104 -20.94 -2.34 6.44
N LEU A 105 -20.25 -1.23 6.17
CA LEU A 105 -20.10 -0.66 4.82
C LEU A 105 -19.37 -1.62 3.88
N VAL A 106 -18.22 -2.15 4.31
CA VAL A 106 -17.45 -3.14 3.53
C VAL A 106 -18.29 -4.38 3.26
N ARG A 107 -18.98 -4.92 4.26
CA ARG A 107 -19.86 -6.09 4.08
C ARG A 107 -20.95 -5.83 3.05
N LYS A 108 -21.53 -4.63 3.07
CA LYS A 108 -22.60 -4.22 2.14
C LYS A 108 -22.10 -4.07 0.70
N VAL A 109 -20.90 -3.53 0.51
CA VAL A 109 -20.38 -3.14 -0.82
C VAL A 109 -19.48 -4.21 -1.44
N LEU A 110 -18.61 -4.83 -0.63
CA LEU A 110 -17.59 -5.79 -1.06
C LEU A 110 -17.87 -7.24 -0.61
N GLY A 111 -18.93 -7.46 0.19
CA GLY A 111 -19.35 -8.78 0.65
C GLY A 111 -18.74 -9.22 1.99
N ALA A 112 -19.22 -10.36 2.51
CA ALA A 112 -18.88 -10.85 3.84
C ALA A 112 -17.40 -11.25 3.97
N GLU A 113 -16.84 -11.91 2.95
CA GLU A 113 -15.43 -12.33 2.95
C GLU A 113 -14.48 -11.14 3.08
N ALA A 114 -14.74 -10.06 2.32
CA ALA A 114 -13.94 -8.83 2.40
C ALA A 114 -14.05 -8.14 3.77
N ALA A 115 -15.22 -8.23 4.43
CA ALA A 115 -15.41 -7.69 5.76
C ALA A 115 -14.69 -8.49 6.84
N GLU A 116 -14.62 -9.82 6.68
CA GLU A 116 -13.87 -10.72 7.58
C GLU A 116 -12.35 -10.60 7.39
N SER A 117 -11.90 -10.18 6.21
CA SER A 117 -10.47 -9.96 5.91
C SER A 117 -9.93 -8.60 6.34
N ILE A 118 -10.72 -7.74 7.00
CA ILE A 118 -10.29 -6.39 7.36
C ILE A 118 -9.14 -6.44 8.38
N ASP A 119 -8.04 -5.77 8.04
CA ASP A 119 -6.89 -5.58 8.90
C ASP A 119 -6.85 -4.17 9.50
N TRP A 120 -7.31 -4.07 10.75
CA TRP A 120 -7.34 -2.83 11.52
C TRP A 120 -5.97 -2.35 12.05
N ARG A 121 -4.88 -3.12 11.86
CA ARG A 121 -3.59 -2.82 12.50
C ARG A 121 -2.89 -1.61 11.89
N ARG A 122 -3.06 -1.41 10.57
CA ARG A 122 -2.41 -0.34 9.80
C ARG A 122 -3.36 0.30 8.78
N PRO A 123 -4.42 1.01 9.23
CA PRO A 123 -5.25 1.79 8.33
C PRO A 123 -4.40 2.79 7.55
N ARG A 124 -4.75 3.01 6.29
CA ARG A 124 -4.02 3.85 5.33
C ARG A 124 -4.78 5.16 5.12
N MET A 125 -4.08 6.27 5.19
CA MET A 125 -4.56 7.55 4.68
C MET A 125 -3.86 7.86 3.37
N VAL A 126 -4.59 8.32 2.37
CA VAL A 126 -4.02 8.84 1.13
C VAL A 126 -4.46 10.29 0.94
N CYS A 127 -3.52 11.21 0.93
CA CYS A 127 -3.79 12.63 0.64
C CYS A 127 -3.40 12.90 -0.81
N ILE A 128 -4.34 13.34 -1.65
CA ILE A 128 -4.09 13.60 -3.08
C ILE A 128 -4.21 15.09 -3.35
N ALA A 129 -3.10 15.77 -3.67
CA ALA A 129 -3.05 17.23 -3.81
C ALA A 129 -2.19 17.70 -4.99
N ALA A 130 -2.31 18.97 -5.41
CA ALA A 130 -1.43 19.51 -6.46
C ALA A 130 0.01 19.75 -5.96
N GLY A 131 0.18 19.83 -4.65
CA GLY A 131 1.47 19.93 -4.00
C GLY A 131 1.32 19.88 -2.47
N PHE A 132 2.45 19.68 -1.80
CA PHE A 132 2.55 19.64 -0.35
C PHE A 132 3.63 20.63 0.11
N SER A 133 3.41 21.29 1.23
CA SER A 133 4.43 22.17 1.80
C SER A 133 5.60 21.35 2.35
N HIS A 134 6.77 21.97 2.51
CA HIS A 134 7.88 21.34 3.22
C HIS A 134 7.47 20.84 4.62
N HIS A 135 6.62 21.60 5.32
CA HIS A 135 6.14 21.23 6.65
C HIS A 135 5.27 19.98 6.63
N ASP A 136 4.40 19.81 5.63
CA ASP A 136 3.59 18.60 5.51
C ASP A 136 4.48 17.36 5.31
N ARG A 137 5.50 17.49 4.46
CA ARG A 137 6.46 16.42 4.17
C ARG A 137 7.30 16.04 5.38
N VAL A 138 7.70 17.02 6.20
CA VAL A 138 8.40 16.71 7.46
C VAL A 138 7.43 16.07 8.45
N ALA A 139 6.24 16.64 8.62
CA ALA A 139 5.28 16.19 9.62
C ALA A 139 4.81 14.74 9.38
N VAL A 140 4.61 14.35 8.12
CA VAL A 140 4.15 12.98 7.79
C VAL A 140 5.12 11.91 8.31
N GLN A 141 6.42 12.18 8.32
CA GLN A 141 7.46 11.26 8.79
C GLN A 141 7.43 11.03 10.31
N TRP A 142 6.83 11.95 11.07
CA TRP A 142 6.72 11.85 12.53
C TRP A 142 5.38 11.30 13.01
N LEU A 143 4.41 11.13 12.10
CA LEU A 143 3.11 10.58 12.45
C LEU A 143 3.20 9.04 12.54
N PRO A 144 2.65 8.43 13.61
CA PRO A 144 2.63 6.98 13.74
C PRO A 144 1.67 6.31 12.75
N GLU A 145 0.74 7.05 12.18
CA GLU A 145 -0.18 6.58 11.14
C GLU A 145 0.51 6.43 9.77
N ARG A 146 0.04 5.46 8.97
CA ARG A 146 0.44 5.31 7.57
C ARG A 146 -0.29 6.34 6.72
N ILE A 147 0.43 7.37 6.26
CA ILE A 147 -0.11 8.47 5.46
C ILE A 147 0.75 8.59 4.19
N ASP A 148 0.11 8.42 3.04
CA ASP A 148 0.71 8.57 1.72
C ASP A 148 0.37 9.98 1.18
N LEU A 149 1.38 10.77 0.83
CA LEU A 149 1.22 12.07 0.16
C LEU A 149 1.40 11.89 -1.34
N VAL A 150 0.31 12.01 -2.10
CA VAL A 150 0.29 11.78 -3.55
C VAL A 150 0.06 13.10 -4.27
N ARG A 151 0.99 13.50 -5.13
CA ARG A 151 0.85 14.65 -6.00
C ARG A 151 0.14 14.27 -7.28
N TYR A 152 -0.86 15.05 -7.69
CA TYR A 152 -1.50 14.90 -9.00
C TYR A 152 -1.15 16.03 -9.97
N ARG A 153 -1.15 15.73 -11.27
CA ARG A 153 -1.20 16.72 -12.35
C ARG A 153 -2.12 16.23 -13.46
N VAL A 154 -2.88 17.14 -14.06
CA VAL A 154 -3.69 16.87 -15.25
C VAL A 154 -3.00 17.47 -16.46
N PHE A 155 -2.90 16.71 -17.54
CA PHE A 155 -2.33 17.18 -18.80
C PHE A 155 -3.38 17.13 -19.91
N GLU A 156 -3.10 17.86 -20.99
CA GLU A 156 -3.91 17.84 -22.21
C GLU A 156 -4.10 16.39 -22.73
N GLY A 157 -5.21 16.14 -23.42
CA GLY A 157 -5.58 14.80 -23.87
C GLY A 157 -6.19 13.94 -22.76
N GLY A 158 -6.59 14.55 -21.64
CA GLY A 158 -7.24 13.84 -20.55
C GLY A 158 -6.28 12.92 -19.80
N LEU A 159 -5.00 13.26 -19.68
CA LEU A 159 -4.02 12.48 -18.92
C LEU A 159 -4.01 12.92 -17.45
N LEU A 160 -3.68 12.00 -16.55
CA LEU A 160 -3.53 12.24 -15.11
C LEU A 160 -2.26 11.55 -14.65
N SER A 161 -1.37 12.27 -13.98
CA SER A 161 -0.30 11.66 -13.21
C SER A 161 -0.66 11.63 -11.73
N LEU A 162 -0.26 10.55 -11.06
CA LEU A 162 -0.26 10.39 -9.61
C LEU A 162 1.15 9.99 -9.22
N LEU A 163 1.77 10.77 -8.35
CA LEU A 163 3.14 10.54 -7.89
C LEU A 163 3.15 10.50 -6.36
N LEU A 164 3.59 9.38 -5.78
CA LEU A 164 3.88 9.33 -4.36
C LEU A 164 5.08 10.25 -4.07
N VAL A 165 4.86 11.25 -3.23
CA VAL A 165 5.88 12.26 -2.88
C VAL A 165 6.59 11.89 -1.59
N ASP A 166 5.83 11.40 -0.62
CA ASP A 166 6.30 10.95 0.67
C ASP A 166 5.29 9.95 1.24
N SER A 167 5.79 9.09 2.11
CA SER A 167 4.99 8.12 2.83
C SER A 167 5.64 7.84 4.18
N SER A 168 4.81 7.64 5.20
CA SER A 168 5.24 7.08 6.47
C SER A 168 4.87 5.60 6.51
N PRO A 169 5.83 4.68 6.81
CA PRO A 169 5.54 3.26 6.92
C PRO A 169 4.58 2.93 8.08
N GLY A 170 4.30 3.89 8.97
CA GLY A 170 3.43 3.76 10.13
C GLY A 170 3.98 2.80 11.19
N SER A 171 3.78 3.11 12.47
CA SER A 171 4.07 2.18 13.57
C SER A 171 2.85 1.29 13.86
N PRO A 172 3.02 -0.01 14.19
CA PRO A 172 1.89 -0.86 14.53
C PRO A 172 1.10 -0.29 15.72
N SER A 173 -0.21 -0.10 15.57
CA SER A 173 -1.04 0.40 16.68
C SER A 173 -1.20 -0.67 17.77
N ALA A 174 -0.78 -0.36 19.00
CA ALA A 174 -0.90 -1.23 20.17
C ALA A 174 -2.35 -1.48 20.63
N ALA A 175 -3.32 -0.72 20.09
CA ALA A 175 -4.71 -0.73 20.56
C ALA A 175 -5.47 -2.05 20.26
N SER A 176 -5.06 -2.83 19.26
CA SER A 176 -5.71 -4.12 18.93
C SER A 176 -5.38 -5.24 19.92
N SER A 177 -4.32 -5.09 20.73
CA SER A 177 -3.86 -6.12 21.67
C SER A 177 -4.61 -6.15 23.01
N ARG A 178 -5.45 -5.14 23.31
CA ARG A 178 -6.11 -5.02 24.62
C ARG A 178 -7.44 -5.76 24.74
N ARG A 179 -8.12 -6.08 23.63
CA ARG A 179 -9.41 -6.81 23.69
C ARG A 179 -9.27 -8.32 23.88
N SER A 180 -8.06 -8.88 23.80
CA SER A 180 -7.79 -10.31 24.01
C SER A 180 -7.13 -10.62 25.35
N ARG A 181 -6.92 -9.63 26.23
CA ARG A 181 -6.17 -9.78 27.50
C ARG A 181 -6.98 -9.61 28.79
N GLU A 182 -8.32 -9.52 28.74
CA GLU A 182 -9.15 -9.44 29.97
C GLU A 182 -9.42 -10.80 30.64
N ARG A 183 -8.62 -11.83 30.33
CA ARG A 183 -8.49 -13.04 31.15
C ARG A 183 -7.01 -13.33 31.34
N ASP A 184 -6.41 -12.65 32.30
CA ASP A 184 -5.51 -13.22 33.30
C ASP A 184 -4.75 -12.08 33.99
N ALA A 185 -4.87 -12.07 35.31
CA ALA A 185 -4.44 -10.99 36.18
C ALA A 185 -3.08 -11.28 36.84
N VAL A 186 -2.38 -10.18 37.16
CA VAL A 186 -1.37 -9.96 38.22
C VAL A 186 -0.01 -10.68 38.11
N ALA A 187 1.07 -9.90 37.89
CA ALA A 187 2.28 -9.89 38.74
C ALA A 187 3.29 -8.79 38.31
N ASP A 188 4.13 -8.43 39.28
CA ASP A 188 4.92 -7.22 39.52
C ASP A 188 6.13 -6.90 38.61
N SER A 189 6.39 -5.58 38.53
CA SER A 189 7.64 -4.78 38.39
C SER A 189 8.98 -5.35 37.87
N ALA A 190 9.57 -4.68 36.85
CA ALA A 190 10.89 -3.98 36.87
C ALA A 190 11.29 -3.49 35.44
N PRO A 191 12.06 -2.38 35.29
CA PRO A 191 12.32 -1.76 33.99
C PRO A 191 13.55 -2.39 33.30
N ALA A 192 13.35 -2.99 32.12
CA ALA A 192 14.42 -3.45 31.25
C ALA A 192 14.55 -2.54 30.02
N ALA A 193 15.81 -2.28 29.65
CA ALA A 193 16.29 -1.49 28.51
C ALA A 193 15.59 -1.83 27.19
N PRO A 194 15.58 -0.92 26.18
CA PRO A 194 14.79 -1.10 24.97
C PRO A 194 15.35 -2.25 24.13
N ALA A 195 14.77 -3.44 24.31
CA ALA A 195 14.93 -4.56 23.41
C ALA A 195 14.11 -4.28 22.15
N THR A 196 14.82 -4.23 21.02
CA THR A 196 14.24 -4.30 19.68
C THR A 196 13.26 -5.48 19.61
N PRO A 197 11.99 -5.27 19.20
CA PRO A 197 11.04 -6.37 19.07
C PRO A 197 11.43 -7.23 17.87
N SER A 198 12.15 -8.32 18.15
CA SER A 198 12.33 -9.42 17.20
C SER A 198 10.98 -10.12 17.03
N PRO A 199 10.50 -10.38 15.80
CA PRO A 199 9.23 -11.07 15.60
C PRO A 199 9.33 -12.48 16.20
N ALA A 200 8.39 -12.82 17.07
CA ALA A 200 8.22 -14.18 17.58
C ALA A 200 8.04 -15.14 16.40
N GLY A 201 9.11 -15.90 16.09
CA GLY A 201 9.26 -16.71 14.88
C GLY A 201 10.69 -16.78 14.34
N ALA A 202 11.61 -15.94 14.82
CA ALA A 202 13.01 -15.88 14.35
C ALA A 202 13.91 -17.09 14.70
N SER A 203 13.38 -18.16 15.30
CA SER A 203 14.13 -19.41 15.46
C SER A 203 13.85 -20.35 14.29
N LEU A 204 14.91 -20.59 13.49
CA LEU A 204 15.08 -21.57 12.41
C LEU A 204 14.70 -21.13 10.98
N VAL A 205 15.04 -19.89 10.57
CA VAL A 205 15.29 -19.65 9.15
C VAL A 205 16.76 -20.01 8.88
N PRO A 206 17.04 -21.04 8.03
CA PRO A 206 18.40 -21.37 7.61
C PRO A 206 19.18 -20.14 7.15
N GLU A 207 20.48 -20.10 7.42
CA GLU A 207 21.36 -19.00 7.01
C GLU A 207 21.32 -18.79 5.49
N SER A 208 21.33 -19.86 4.72
CA SER A 208 21.16 -19.83 3.26
C SER A 208 19.88 -19.14 2.78
N LEU A 209 18.76 -19.27 3.51
CA LEU A 209 17.52 -18.56 3.17
C LEU A 209 17.55 -17.09 3.57
N ARG A 210 18.36 -16.72 4.58
CA ARG A 210 18.56 -15.31 4.94
C ARG A 210 19.43 -14.62 3.89
N ASP A 211 20.47 -15.27 3.41
CA ASP A 211 21.34 -14.75 2.36
C ASP A 211 20.56 -14.60 1.04
N LEU A 212 19.80 -15.64 0.65
CA LEU A 212 18.92 -15.57 -0.52
C LEU A 212 17.88 -14.46 -0.41
N TYR A 213 17.33 -14.23 0.78
CA TYR A 213 16.42 -13.11 1.01
C TYR A 213 17.13 -11.76 0.88
N ALA A 214 18.36 -11.62 1.38
CA ALA A 214 19.10 -10.36 1.25
C ALA A 214 19.35 -10.00 -0.22
N GLU A 215 19.73 -10.97 -1.05
CA GLU A 215 19.87 -10.78 -2.50
C GLU A 215 18.53 -10.45 -3.17
N LEU A 216 17.45 -11.13 -2.78
CA LEU A 216 16.11 -10.82 -3.28
C LEU A 216 15.65 -9.41 -2.87
N ASP A 217 15.88 -9.01 -1.62
CA ASP A 217 15.52 -7.70 -1.09
C ASP A 217 16.24 -6.59 -1.86
N GLU A 218 17.54 -6.77 -2.15
CA GLU A 218 18.32 -5.88 -3.01
C GLU A 218 17.73 -5.82 -4.43
N ALA A 219 17.41 -6.98 -5.03
CA ALA A 219 16.81 -7.03 -6.36
C ALA A 219 15.44 -6.34 -6.46
N LEU A 220 14.62 -6.42 -5.40
CA LEU A 220 13.30 -5.78 -5.32
C LEU A 220 13.40 -4.27 -5.02
N THR A 221 14.38 -3.85 -4.22
CA THR A 221 14.56 -2.43 -3.84
C THR A 221 15.40 -1.63 -4.85
N ALA A 222 16.12 -2.30 -5.76
CA ALA A 222 16.87 -1.66 -6.84
C ALA A 222 15.99 -0.86 -7.84
N TRP A 223 14.66 -1.04 -7.79
CA TRP A 223 13.68 -0.38 -8.67
C TRP A 223 13.27 1.04 -8.23
N GLY A 224 14.10 1.71 -7.42
CA GLY A 224 13.93 3.10 -7.00
C GLY A 224 13.15 3.23 -5.69
N GLU A 225 12.16 4.12 -5.67
CA GLU A 225 11.34 4.37 -4.48
C GLU A 225 10.33 3.24 -4.26
N VAL A 226 10.80 2.17 -3.61
CA VAL A 226 10.01 1.01 -3.19
C VAL A 226 9.89 1.02 -1.68
N GLU A 227 8.65 0.99 -1.18
CA GLU A 227 8.39 0.83 0.23
C GLU A 227 8.34 -0.65 0.62
N VAL A 228 9.02 -0.99 1.72
CA VAL A 228 9.04 -2.33 2.28
C VAL A 228 8.31 -2.34 3.62
N ALA A 229 7.31 -3.21 3.75
CA ALA A 229 6.58 -3.38 5.01
C ALA A 229 6.53 -4.85 5.43
N ALA A 230 7.12 -5.14 6.59
CA ALA A 230 6.96 -6.44 7.24
C ALA A 230 5.55 -6.53 7.87
N LEU A 231 4.76 -7.46 7.36
CA LEU A 231 3.46 -7.84 7.92
C LEU A 231 3.61 -9.15 8.71
N ARG A 232 2.53 -9.61 9.34
CA ARG A 232 2.59 -10.75 10.27
C ARG A 232 3.04 -12.06 9.61
N HIS A 233 2.73 -12.27 8.33
CA HIS A 233 2.99 -13.52 7.65
C HIS A 233 3.82 -13.40 6.36
N TYR A 234 4.05 -12.17 5.90
CA TYR A 234 4.77 -11.89 4.66
C TYR A 234 5.36 -10.48 4.71
N ILE A 235 6.30 -10.22 3.80
CA ILE A 235 6.89 -8.90 3.57
C ILE A 235 6.32 -8.38 2.25
N VAL A 236 5.86 -7.15 2.21
CA VAL A 236 5.31 -6.54 0.99
C VAL A 236 6.23 -5.44 0.49
N TYR A 237 6.43 -5.42 -0.83
CA TYR A 237 7.15 -4.40 -1.58
C TYR A 237 6.12 -3.66 -2.41
N ARG A 238 5.96 -2.37 -2.15
CA ARG A 238 4.92 -1.55 -2.75
C ARG A 238 5.45 -0.25 -3.31
N ARG A 239 4.73 0.27 -4.30
CA ARG A 239 4.69 1.67 -4.68
C ARG A 239 3.34 2.23 -4.25
N LEU A 240 2.59 2.86 -5.16
CA LEU A 240 1.18 3.18 -4.93
C LEU A 240 0.33 1.91 -4.74
N VAL A 241 0.71 0.84 -5.44
CA VAL A 241 0.17 -0.53 -5.35
C VAL A 241 1.23 -1.50 -4.86
N ASN A 242 0.81 -2.65 -4.32
CA ASN A 242 1.71 -3.75 -4.04
C ASN A 242 2.27 -4.33 -5.34
N VAL A 243 3.58 -4.56 -5.38
CA VAL A 243 4.28 -5.11 -6.56
C VAL A 243 4.71 -6.55 -6.30
N ALA A 244 5.22 -6.82 -5.09
CA ALA A 244 5.66 -8.15 -4.70
C ALA A 244 5.32 -8.46 -3.23
N SER A 245 5.03 -9.72 -2.93
CA SER A 245 4.89 -10.24 -1.57
C SER A 245 5.82 -11.42 -1.35
N VAL A 246 6.63 -11.38 -0.29
CA VAL A 246 7.64 -12.38 0.03
C VAL A 246 7.24 -13.19 1.26
N ILE A 247 7.24 -14.51 1.11
CA ILE A 247 6.85 -15.47 2.16
C ILE A 247 7.93 -16.53 2.34
N PHE A 248 8.42 -16.67 3.58
CA PHE A 248 9.36 -17.73 3.92
C PHE A 248 8.63 -19.07 4.09
N ARG A 249 9.17 -20.12 3.48
CA ARG A 249 8.74 -21.52 3.66
C ARG A 249 9.92 -22.37 4.15
N PRO A 250 10.40 -22.20 5.41
CA PRO A 250 11.61 -22.88 5.90
C PRO A 250 11.54 -24.41 5.79
N LYS A 251 10.36 -25.01 6.01
CA LYS A 251 10.15 -26.47 5.87
C LYS A 251 10.38 -27.00 4.45
N HIS A 252 10.30 -26.14 3.45
CA HIS A 252 10.52 -26.47 2.04
C HIS A 252 11.79 -25.81 1.51
N GLU A 253 12.63 -25.28 2.39
CA GLU A 253 13.89 -24.58 2.08
C GLU A 253 13.75 -23.59 0.92
N ALA A 254 12.66 -22.80 0.94
CA ALA A 254 12.36 -21.88 -0.14
C ALA A 254 11.69 -20.59 0.34
N ILE A 255 11.77 -19.58 -0.52
CA ILE A 255 11.04 -18.33 -0.46
C ILE A 255 10.00 -18.37 -1.59
N LEU A 256 8.77 -17.99 -1.28
CA LEU A 256 7.74 -17.73 -2.29
C LEU A 256 7.66 -16.23 -2.50
N VAL A 257 7.67 -15.82 -3.76
CA VAL A 257 7.46 -14.44 -4.18
C VAL A 257 6.20 -14.40 -5.03
N TYR A 258 5.19 -13.68 -4.55
CA TYR A 258 3.99 -13.40 -5.34
C TYR A 258 4.18 -12.08 -6.04
N LEU A 259 4.14 -12.08 -7.37
CA LEU A 259 4.32 -10.89 -8.20
C LEU A 259 2.98 -10.43 -8.74
N ARG A 260 2.76 -9.11 -8.76
CA ARG A 260 1.65 -8.48 -9.48
C ARG A 260 1.94 -8.52 -10.99
N LEU A 261 1.78 -9.71 -11.56
CA LEU A 261 2.02 -9.99 -12.97
C LEU A 261 0.96 -10.98 -13.46
N ASP A 262 0.38 -10.71 -14.63
CA ASP A 262 -0.63 -11.58 -15.23
C ASP A 262 0.00 -12.95 -15.59
N PRO A 263 -0.48 -14.07 -15.01
CA PRO A 263 0.04 -15.40 -15.31
C PRO A 263 -0.08 -15.78 -16.79
N ASP A 264 -1.06 -15.25 -17.52
CA ASP A 264 -1.24 -15.55 -18.96
C ASP A 264 -0.12 -14.95 -19.82
N SER A 265 0.62 -13.99 -19.28
CA SER A 265 1.76 -13.34 -19.92
C SER A 265 3.09 -14.06 -19.64
N VAL A 266 3.07 -15.20 -18.95
CA VAL A 266 4.25 -15.95 -18.51
C VAL A 266 4.11 -17.42 -18.92
N VAL A 267 5.19 -18.01 -19.42
CA VAL A 267 5.25 -19.47 -19.60
C VAL A 267 5.45 -20.09 -18.22
N LEU A 268 4.40 -20.72 -17.69
CA LEU A 268 4.45 -21.36 -16.38
C LEU A 268 5.34 -22.60 -16.41
N GLU A 269 6.14 -22.77 -15.36
CA GLU A 269 7.08 -23.87 -15.21
C GLU A 269 6.82 -24.60 -13.88
N GLU A 270 6.57 -25.90 -13.98
CA GLU A 270 6.29 -26.74 -12.82
C GLU A 270 7.43 -26.68 -11.79
N GLY A 271 7.09 -26.36 -10.55
CA GLY A 271 8.06 -26.23 -9.45
C GLY A 271 8.75 -24.87 -9.35
N PHE A 272 8.57 -23.97 -10.32
CA PHE A 272 9.15 -22.63 -10.31
C PHE A 272 8.10 -21.52 -10.33
N THR A 273 7.11 -21.59 -11.24
CA THR A 273 6.02 -20.60 -11.34
C THR A 273 4.64 -21.24 -11.31
N ARG A 274 3.66 -20.51 -10.78
CA ARG A 274 2.28 -20.99 -10.64
C ARG A 274 1.26 -19.85 -10.72
N ASP A 275 0.17 -20.11 -11.43
CA ASP A 275 -1.03 -19.24 -11.43
C ASP A 275 -1.78 -19.38 -10.09
N MET A 276 -1.94 -18.25 -9.41
CA MET A 276 -2.61 -18.13 -8.12
C MET A 276 -4.01 -17.52 -8.20
N ARG A 277 -4.50 -17.18 -9.40
CA ARG A 277 -5.86 -16.66 -9.58
C ARG A 277 -6.88 -17.69 -9.10
N GLY A 278 -7.81 -17.26 -8.24
CA GLY A 278 -8.82 -18.13 -7.63
C GLY A 278 -8.28 -19.12 -6.58
N VAL A 279 -6.98 -19.06 -6.27
CA VAL A 279 -6.36 -19.83 -5.18
C VAL A 279 -6.13 -18.88 -4.01
N GLY A 280 -6.77 -19.11 -2.87
CA GLY A 280 -6.51 -18.30 -1.68
C GLY A 280 -5.05 -18.42 -1.24
N HIS A 281 -4.33 -17.31 -1.19
CA HIS A 281 -2.95 -17.25 -0.71
C HIS A 281 -2.70 -16.03 0.18
N LEU A 282 -1.55 -16.03 0.84
CA LEU A 282 -1.11 -14.89 1.63
C LEU A 282 -0.38 -13.89 0.73
N GLY A 283 -0.53 -12.60 1.01
CA GLY A 283 0.05 -11.55 0.20
C GLY A 283 -0.82 -11.20 -1.02
N THR A 284 -0.19 -10.55 -2.00
CA THR A 284 -0.82 -10.01 -3.20
C THR A 284 0.03 -10.35 -4.42
N GLY A 285 -0.63 -10.48 -5.57
CA GLY A 285 -0.01 -10.86 -6.84
C GLY A 285 -0.48 -12.22 -7.32
N ASP A 286 -0.76 -12.32 -8.62
CA ASP A 286 -1.39 -13.48 -9.24
C ASP A 286 -0.40 -14.57 -9.67
N LEU A 287 0.90 -14.25 -9.71
CA LEU A 287 1.96 -15.17 -10.11
C LEU A 287 2.85 -15.52 -8.91
N GLU A 288 2.84 -16.78 -8.49
CA GLU A 288 3.82 -17.33 -7.54
C GLU A 288 5.13 -17.65 -8.27
N VAL A 289 6.25 -17.26 -7.67
CA VAL A 289 7.61 -17.63 -8.05
C VAL A 289 8.30 -18.26 -6.84
N ARG A 290 8.76 -19.50 -6.98
CA ARG A 290 9.45 -20.25 -5.93
C ARG A 290 10.96 -20.13 -6.09
N LEU A 291 11.63 -19.65 -5.04
CA LEU A 291 13.08 -19.48 -4.99
C LEU A 291 13.68 -20.40 -3.93
N ALA A 292 14.60 -21.28 -4.31
CA ALA A 292 15.37 -22.13 -3.39
C ALA A 292 16.88 -21.86 -3.47
N SER A 293 17.34 -21.12 -4.48
CA SER A 293 18.75 -20.84 -4.75
C SER A 293 18.96 -19.49 -5.45
N ALA A 294 20.21 -19.02 -5.50
CA ALA A 294 20.58 -17.83 -6.27
C ALA A 294 20.31 -18.00 -7.79
N ALA A 295 20.43 -19.23 -8.32
CA ALA A 295 20.10 -19.51 -9.73
C ALA A 295 18.60 -19.30 -10.02
N ASP A 296 17.72 -19.64 -9.06
CA ASP A 296 16.29 -19.35 -9.18
C ASP A 296 16.03 -17.85 -9.16
N LEU A 297 16.79 -17.09 -8.36
CA LEU A 297 16.68 -15.63 -8.31
C LEU A 297 17.12 -14.98 -9.63
N GLU A 298 18.25 -15.41 -10.21
CA GLU A 298 18.70 -14.98 -11.53
C GLU A 298 17.63 -15.25 -12.59
N LYS A 299 17.02 -16.44 -12.55
CA LYS A 299 15.93 -16.82 -13.43
C LYS A 299 14.66 -16.00 -13.21
N ALA A 300 14.38 -15.58 -11.97
CA ALA A 300 13.23 -14.76 -11.62
C ALA A 300 13.40 -13.27 -11.97
N ALA A 301 14.63 -12.80 -12.16
CA ALA A 301 14.93 -11.39 -12.43
C ALA A 301 14.12 -10.77 -13.60
N PRO A 302 13.88 -11.46 -14.74
CA PRO A 302 13.00 -10.94 -15.80
C PRO A 302 11.54 -10.81 -15.38
N LEU A 303 11.03 -11.69 -14.51
CA LEU A 303 9.65 -11.63 -14.00
C LEU A 303 9.50 -10.47 -13.00
N ILE A 304 10.48 -10.31 -12.09
CA ILE A 304 10.55 -9.19 -11.16
C ILE A 304 10.56 -7.87 -11.95
N ARG A 305 11.43 -7.75 -12.96
CA ARG A 305 11.47 -6.60 -13.86
C ARG A 305 10.10 -6.26 -14.44
N ARG A 306 9.44 -7.24 -15.04
CA ARG A 306 8.13 -7.04 -15.67
C ARG A 306 7.06 -6.60 -14.67
N ALA A 307 7.08 -7.15 -13.45
CA ALA A 307 6.16 -6.73 -12.40
C ALA A 307 6.36 -5.25 -11.99
N PHE A 308 7.62 -4.80 -11.86
CA PHE A 308 7.94 -3.40 -11.54
C PHE A 308 7.77 -2.42 -12.70
N GLU A 309 7.87 -2.87 -13.94
CA GLU A 309 7.58 -2.05 -15.12
C GLU A 309 6.07 -1.87 -15.34
N ALA A 310 5.27 -2.86 -14.92
CA ALA A 310 3.81 -2.82 -15.01
C ALA A 310 3.12 -2.04 -13.87
N ALA A 311 3.84 -1.77 -12.77
CA ALA A 311 3.31 -1.17 -11.54
C ALA A 311 3.80 0.27 -11.29
#